data_AF-A0A358PYF7-F1
#
_entry.id   AF-A0A358PYF7-F1
#
_cell.length_a   1.000
_cell.length_b   1.000
_cell.length_c   1.000
_cell.angle_alpha   90.00
_cell.angle_beta   90.00
_cell.angle_gamma   90.00
#
_symmetry.space_group_name_H-M   'P 1'
#
loop_
_entity.id
_entity.type
_entity.pdbx_description
1 polymer ?
#
loop_
_entity_poly.entity_id
_entity_poly.type
_entity_poly.pdbx_seq_one_letter_code
_entity_poly.pdbx_strand_id
1 'polypeptide(L)'
;MGSITIVPYANIIQWTGPVAGASAATFGITAAFAAISPNKIVLKGKVKHWVISLFIVNIIVTLLNPQVSVAAPAHALGIISGFISGLWIKGRILRRND
;
A
#
# COMPACT_ATOMS: atom_id res chain seq x y z
N MET A 1 5.34 5.91 3.76
CA MET A 1 4.15 5.12 3.35
C MET A 1 2.88 5.95 3.33
N GLY A 2 2.61 6.79 4.35
CA GLY A 2 1.42 7.65 4.41
C GLY A 2 1.54 8.92 3.54
N SER A 3 1.35 10.10 4.12
CA SER A 3 1.29 11.39 3.40
C SER A 3 2.44 11.65 2.40
N ILE A 4 3.63 11.07 2.61
CA ILE A 4 4.76 11.14 1.67
C ILE A 4 4.44 10.59 0.28
N THR A 5 3.52 9.64 0.14
CA THR A 5 3.22 9.03 -1.16
C THR A 5 2.48 9.98 -2.09
N ILE A 6 1.90 11.09 -1.60
CA ILE A 6 1.21 12.08 -2.45
C ILE A 6 2.15 13.00 -3.22
N VAL A 7 3.36 13.23 -2.71
CA VAL A 7 4.33 14.19 -3.26
C VAL A 7 4.61 13.99 -4.75
N PRO A 8 4.78 12.75 -5.28
CA PRO A 8 5.08 12.55 -6.70
C PRO A 8 3.94 12.92 -7.65
N TYR A 9 2.69 13.00 -7.19
CA TYR A 9 1.54 13.21 -8.09
C TYR A 9 0.59 14.33 -7.65
N ALA A 10 0.84 15.00 -6.52
CA ALA A 10 0.01 16.08 -6.00
C ALA A 10 -0.25 17.20 -7.04
N ASN A 11 0.78 17.57 -7.80
CA ASN A 11 0.68 18.58 -8.87
C ASN A 11 -0.19 18.13 -10.06
N ILE A 12 -0.24 16.82 -10.34
CA ILE A 12 -1.02 16.27 -11.46
C ILE A 12 -2.53 16.36 -11.18
N ILE A 13 -2.91 16.21 -9.90
CA ILE A 13 -4.30 16.25 -9.45
C ILE A 13 -4.70 17.62 -8.87
N GLN A 14 -3.82 18.63 -8.98
CA GLN A 14 -4.02 19.98 -8.45
C GLN A 14 -4.44 20.01 -6.96
N TRP A 15 -3.88 19.09 -6.17
CA TRP A 15 -4.29 18.91 -4.77
C TRP A 15 -3.60 19.92 -3.84
N THR A 16 -4.40 20.74 -3.16
CA THR A 16 -3.90 21.83 -2.28
C THR A 16 -4.33 21.69 -0.81
N GLY A 17 -5.12 20.65 -0.47
CA GLY A 17 -5.64 20.43 0.88
C GLY A 17 -4.76 19.54 1.79
N PRO A 18 -5.02 19.52 3.11
CA PRO A 18 -4.32 18.63 4.04
C PRO A 18 -4.50 17.15 3.67
N VAL A 19 -3.43 16.37 3.78
CA VAL A 19 -3.41 14.97 3.33
C VAL A 19 -3.54 14.03 4.52
N ALA A 20 -4.71 13.39 4.65
CA ALA A 20 -4.92 12.29 5.58
C ALA A 20 -4.29 11.00 5.02
N GLY A 21 -2.97 10.86 5.11
CA GLY A 21 -2.22 9.72 4.58
C GLY A 21 -2.28 8.44 5.43
N ALA A 22 -3.13 8.38 6.44
CA ALA A 22 -3.22 7.24 7.35
C ALA A 22 -3.57 5.94 6.62
N SER A 23 -4.51 5.99 5.66
CA SER A 23 -4.90 4.84 4.86
C SER A 23 -3.77 4.35 3.96
N ALA A 24 -3.05 5.24 3.27
CA ALA A 24 -1.88 4.87 2.46
C ALA A 24 -0.77 4.20 3.29
N ALA A 25 -0.59 4.63 4.54
CA ALA A 25 0.33 3.97 5.48
C ALA A 25 -0.14 2.56 5.85
N THR A 26 -1.42 2.37 6.16
CA THR A 26 -2.00 1.04 6.46
C THR A 26 -1.84 0.08 5.29
N PHE A 27 -2.06 0.56 4.06
CA PHE A 27 -1.88 -0.22 2.85
C PHE A 27 -0.41 -0.63 2.67
N GLY A 28 0.52 0.30 2.91
CA GLY A 28 1.95 0.02 2.85
C GLY A 28 2.44 -0.96 3.92
N ILE A 29 1.97 -0.86 5.16
CA ILE A 29 2.30 -1.83 6.22
C ILE A 29 1.77 -3.21 5.86
N THR A 30 0.54 -3.30 5.36
CA THR A 30 -0.07 -4.57 4.93
C THR A 30 0.72 -5.21 3.78
N ALA A 31 1.14 -4.40 2.80
CA ALA A 31 1.98 -4.86 1.69
C ALA A 31 3.39 -5.28 2.12
N ALA A 32 4.01 -4.54 3.05
CA ALA A 32 5.31 -4.90 3.63
C ALA A 32 5.22 -6.26 4.35
N PHE A 33 4.17 -6.46 5.15
CA PHE A 33 3.95 -7.71 5.84
C PHE A 33 3.70 -8.87 4.87
N ALA A 34 2.95 -8.64 3.78
CA ALA A 34 2.74 -9.62 2.73
C ALA A 34 4.04 -10.02 2.03
N ALA A 35 4.96 -9.08 1.80
CA ALA A 35 6.26 -9.38 1.20
C ALA A 35 7.13 -10.27 2.12
N ILE A 36 7.10 -10.00 3.42
CA ILE A 36 7.86 -10.76 4.43
C ILE A 36 7.26 -12.16 4.64
N SER A 37 5.93 -12.27 4.75
CA SER A 37 5.22 -13.49 5.15
C SER A 37 3.95 -13.73 4.33
N PRO A 38 4.06 -14.00 3.01
CA PRO A 38 2.92 -14.00 2.09
C PRO A 38 1.85 -15.07 2.38
N ASN A 39 2.25 -16.18 3.00
CA ASN A 39 1.39 -17.32 3.31
C ASN A 39 0.87 -17.33 4.75
N LYS A 40 1.24 -16.36 5.60
CA LYS A 40 0.71 -16.27 6.96
C LYS A 40 -0.80 -16.06 6.91
N ILE A 41 -1.52 -16.71 7.80
CA ILE A 41 -2.99 -16.62 7.86
C ILE A 41 -3.36 -15.49 8.81
N VAL A 42 -4.18 -14.56 8.31
CA VAL A 42 -4.78 -13.46 9.06
C VAL A 42 -6.26 -13.41 8.68
N LEU A 43 -7.15 -13.35 9.66
CA LEU A 43 -8.61 -13.34 9.44
C LEU A 43 -9.08 -14.45 8.48
N LYS A 44 -8.57 -15.67 8.66
CA LYS A 44 -8.86 -16.86 7.82
C LYS A 44 -8.36 -16.80 6.36
N GLY A 45 -7.67 -15.73 5.95
CA GLY A 45 -7.09 -15.59 4.61
C GLY A 45 -5.55 -15.49 4.64
N LYS A 46 -4.89 -15.88 3.54
CA LYS A 46 -3.44 -15.60 3.38
C LYS A 46 -3.24 -14.10 3.23
N VAL A 47 -2.23 -13.54 3.90
CA VAL A 47 -1.89 -12.09 3.84
C VAL A 47 -1.79 -11.58 2.40
N LYS A 48 -1.22 -12.37 1.48
CA LYS A 48 -1.14 -11.98 0.06
C LYS A 48 -2.51 -11.72 -0.58
N HIS A 49 -3.56 -12.45 -0.19
CA HIS A 49 -4.90 -12.26 -0.74
C HIS A 49 -5.51 -10.94 -0.24
N TRP A 50 -5.25 -10.54 1.01
CA TRP A 50 -5.69 -9.26 1.53
C TRP A 50 -5.09 -8.08 0.75
N VAL A 51 -3.82 -8.13 0.37
CA VAL A 51 -3.19 -7.08 -0.45
C VAL A 51 -3.81 -7.03 -1.86
N ILE A 52 -4.05 -8.19 -2.46
CA ILE A 52 -4.73 -8.26 -3.76
C ILE A 52 -6.14 -7.66 -3.67
N SER A 53 -6.90 -8.02 -2.63
CA SER A 53 -8.24 -7.46 -2.39
C SER A 53 -8.19 -5.94 -2.18
N LEU A 54 -7.25 -5.42 -1.40
CA LEU A 54 -7.06 -3.98 -1.20
C LEU A 54 -6.77 -3.26 -2.52
N PHE A 55 -5.96 -3.85 -3.39
CA PHE A 55 -5.68 -3.30 -4.71
C PHE A 55 -6.92 -3.31 -5.62
N ILE A 56 -7.64 -4.44 -5.70
CA ILE A 56 -8.84 -4.59 -6.53
C ILE A 56 -9.95 -3.64 -6.08
N VAL A 57 -10.24 -3.58 -4.76
CA VAL A 57 -11.27 -2.69 -4.21
C VAL A 57 -10.93 -1.24 -4.54
N ASN A 58 -9.66 -0.85 -4.47
CA ASN A 58 -9.21 0.50 -4.80
C ASN A 58 -9.42 0.83 -6.29
N ILE A 59 -9.23 -0.12 -7.21
CA ILE A 59 -9.57 0.04 -8.63
C ILE A 59 -11.08 0.20 -8.82
N ILE A 60 -11.88 -0.66 -8.19
CA ILE A 60 -13.35 -0.62 -8.32
C ILE A 60 -13.89 0.73 -7.81
N VAL A 61 -13.45 1.17 -6.63
CA VAL A 61 -13.85 2.47 -6.05
C VAL A 61 -13.43 3.63 -6.96
N THR A 62 -12.25 3.58 -7.57
CA THR A 62 -11.78 4.58 -8.54
C THR A 62 -12.72 4.69 -9.74
N LEU A 63 -13.14 3.55 -10.30
CA LEU A 63 -14.03 3.51 -11.46
C LEU A 63 -15.45 3.99 -11.13
N LEU A 64 -15.95 3.67 -9.92
CA LEU A 64 -17.30 4.02 -9.50
C LEU A 64 -17.42 5.45 -8.96
N ASN A 65 -16.37 5.98 -8.34
CA ASN A 65 -16.37 7.33 -7.77
C ASN A 65 -15.00 8.02 -7.92
N PRO A 66 -14.75 8.65 -9.09
CA PRO A 66 -13.47 9.28 -9.40
C PRO A 66 -13.07 10.41 -8.44
N GLN A 67 -14.02 11.05 -7.75
CA GLN A 67 -13.75 12.12 -6.78
C GLN A 67 -13.08 11.59 -5.50
N VAL A 68 -13.36 10.33 -5.13
CA VAL A 68 -12.70 9.61 -4.02
C VAL A 68 -11.35 9.03 -4.48
N SER A 69 -11.11 8.98 -5.80
CA SER A 69 -9.94 8.40 -6.45
C SER A 69 -8.63 9.17 -6.24
N VAL A 70 -8.64 10.40 -5.72
CA VAL A 70 -7.38 11.06 -5.31
C VAL A 70 -6.58 10.18 -4.32
N ALA A 71 -7.27 9.43 -3.47
CA ALA A 71 -6.66 8.48 -2.56
C ALA A 71 -6.13 7.21 -3.26
N ALA A 72 -6.60 6.88 -4.47
CA ALA A 72 -6.28 5.63 -5.13
C ALA A 72 -4.81 5.56 -5.61
N PRO A 73 -4.23 6.59 -6.27
CA PRO A 73 -2.80 6.66 -6.48
C PRO A 73 -2.00 6.65 -5.17
N ALA A 74 -2.51 7.30 -4.10
CA ALA A 74 -1.88 7.28 -2.78
C ALA A 74 -1.76 5.87 -2.21
N HIS A 75 -2.86 5.11 -2.28
CA HIS A 75 -2.94 3.73 -1.82
C HIS A 75 -2.07 2.82 -2.67
N ALA A 76 -2.07 2.97 -4.00
CA ALA A 76 -1.22 2.20 -4.90
C ALA A 76 0.27 2.42 -4.59
N LEU A 77 0.69 3.69 -4.44
CA LEU A 77 2.06 4.02 -4.05
C LEU A 77 2.39 3.55 -2.63
N GLY A 78 1.42 3.58 -1.71
CA GLY A 78 1.53 2.97 -0.39
C GLY A 78 1.83 1.48 -0.47
N ILE A 79 1.05 0.72 -1.26
CA ILE A 79 1.25 -0.72 -1.50
C ILE A 79 2.64 -0.98 -2.09
N ILE A 80 3.02 -0.26 -3.15
CA ILE A 80 4.30 -0.47 -3.85
C ILE A 80 5.48 -0.19 -2.90
N SER A 81 5.49 0.97 -2.26
CA SER A 81 6.55 1.35 -1.31
C SER A 81 6.63 0.37 -0.15
N GLY A 82 5.48 -0.05 0.39
CA GLY A 82 5.33 -1.09 1.40
C GLY A 82 5.97 -2.41 1.00
N PHE A 83 5.57 -2.92 -0.17
CA PHE A 83 6.05 -4.19 -0.69
C PHE A 83 7.58 -4.19 -0.90
N ILE A 84 8.13 -3.14 -1.54
CA ILE A 84 9.58 -2.97 -1.73
C ILE A 84 10.31 -2.96 -0.39
N SER A 85 9.81 -2.20 0.59
CA SER A 85 10.39 -2.14 1.93
C SER A 85 10.36 -3.50 2.63
N GLY A 86 9.25 -4.24 2.49
CA GLY A 86 9.12 -5.58 3.03
C GLY A 86 10.10 -6.58 2.40
N LEU A 87 10.31 -6.52 1.08
CA LEU A 87 11.32 -7.34 0.39
C LEU A 87 12.74 -7.02 0.89
N TRP A 88 13.07 -5.74 1.06
CA TRP A 88 14.37 -5.32 1.58
C TRP A 88 14.60 -5.80 3.02
N ILE A 89 13.60 -5.68 3.89
CA ILE A 89 13.65 -6.19 5.26
C ILE A 89 13.81 -7.71 5.26
N LYS A 90 13.04 -8.43 4.43
CA LYS A 90 13.15 -9.89 4.29
C LYS A 90 14.57 -10.32 3.89
N GLY A 91 15.17 -9.62 2.93
CA GLY A 91 16.55 -9.86 2.51
C GLY A 91 17.56 -9.67 3.67
N ARG A 92 17.35 -8.68 4.53
CA ARG A 92 18.18 -8.48 5.73
C ARG A 92 17.97 -9.54 6.80
N ILE A 93 16.74 -10.05 6.96
CA ILE A 93 16.43 -11.13 7.90
C ILE A 93 17.16 -12.41 7.46
N LEU A 94 17.08 -12.77 6.18
CA LEU A 94 17.73 -13.97 5.66
C LEU A 94 19.26 -13.90 5.83
N ARG A 95 19.89 -12.79 5.43
CA ARG A 95 21.35 -12.59 5.57
C ARG A 95 21.87 -12.58 7.02
N ARG A 96 21.02 -12.33 8.01
CA ARG A 96 21.41 -12.37 9.43
C ARG A 96 21.38 -13.78 10.02
N ASN A 97 20.72 -14.71 9.34
CA ASN A 97 20.56 -16.09 9.77
C ASN A 97 21.51 -17.05 9.01
N ASP A 98 22.32 -16.52 8.11
CA ASP A 98 23.41 -17.19 7.39
C ASP A 98 24.75 -16.90 8.10
#